data_AF-A0A7L9S580-F1
#
_entry.id   AF-A0A7L9S580-F1
#
_cell.length_a   1.000
_cell.length_b   1.000
_cell.length_c   1.000
_cell.angle_alpha   90.00
_cell.angle_beta   90.00
_cell.angle_gamma   90.00
#
_symmetry.space_group_name_H-M   'P 1'
#
loop_
_entity.id
_entity.type
_entity.pdbx_description
1 polymer ?
#
loop_
_entity_poly.entity_id
_entity_poly.type
_entity_poly.pdbx_seq_one_letter_code
_entity_poly.pdbx_strand_id
1 'polypeptide(L)'
;MKKLLTAPVQMNLSESQNQYYQQILQHIAQLSLNFMAVKVHTYPEKFLDWCIELHRICQQDLNLALLDDHQFKPLKKIEDTLVQAISVDQIKLSRVMPWPVFAAFIDQNSQRHGLAERIALLDYLQTKKDIAFDQLIEEDKLALIGKHSAKHDPSIYPFDVEWFASTKAAKPFISLVNTQPQAIAQLLATIPATGEVSEQAYFDFVEQYIALFTKYLPNEKIAFMPATRLLAMLRPDQFVALTNAKVDMICQGLGVSKIRSQAPLAFIDYWHEIISTIRTSPWYNQALPEASNEQAIWPYRVALLDMFLFVEEDHASKSNYLKLRDKPAKTSNKTTAVKRTKASAEQLVDHALQDESTPEFIKGMRDSIIKSVQAGKSVDDSINLMKAIFS
;
A
#
# COMPACT_ATOMS: atom_id res chain seq x y z
N MET A 1 -10.94 28.37 -12.14
CA MET A 1 -9.58 28.02 -11.70
C MET A 1 -8.89 29.08 -10.83
N LYS A 2 -8.52 30.27 -11.34
CA LYS A 2 -7.70 31.26 -10.60
C LYS A 2 -8.13 31.50 -9.13
N LYS A 3 -9.43 31.74 -8.90
CA LYS A 3 -10.00 31.92 -7.54
C LYS A 3 -9.71 30.73 -6.62
N LEU A 4 -9.80 29.49 -7.12
CA LEU A 4 -9.50 28.28 -6.35
C LEU A 4 -8.02 28.23 -6.00
N LEU A 5 -7.13 28.44 -6.96
CA LEU A 5 -5.68 28.35 -6.73
C LEU A 5 -5.16 29.38 -5.73
N THR A 6 -5.77 30.57 -5.67
CA THR A 6 -5.38 31.62 -4.72
C THR A 6 -6.10 31.54 -3.38
N ALA A 7 -7.10 30.67 -3.23
CA ALA A 7 -7.92 30.60 -2.02
C ALA A 7 -7.09 30.34 -0.74
N PRO A 8 -6.07 29.46 -0.74
CA PRO A 8 -5.27 29.19 0.46
C PRO A 8 -4.53 30.40 1.05
N VAL A 9 -4.29 31.47 0.27
CA VAL A 9 -3.65 32.70 0.78
C VAL A 9 -4.50 33.39 1.86
N GLN A 10 -5.82 33.22 1.79
CA GLN A 10 -6.76 33.79 2.76
C GLN A 10 -7.10 32.80 3.89
N MET A 11 -6.55 31.59 3.84
CA MET A 11 -6.72 30.58 4.87
C MET A 11 -5.64 30.75 5.94
N ASN A 12 -5.98 30.50 7.22
CA ASN A 12 -5.01 30.47 8.31
C ASN A 12 -4.21 29.16 8.26
N LEU A 13 -3.28 29.06 7.30
CA LEU A 13 -2.46 27.86 7.09
C LEU A 13 -1.43 27.68 8.21
N SER A 14 -1.22 26.45 8.67
CA SER A 14 -0.02 26.11 9.44
C SER A 14 1.22 26.14 8.56
N GLU A 15 2.41 26.17 9.18
CA GLU A 15 3.68 26.17 8.43
C GLU A 15 3.77 24.99 7.45
N SER A 16 3.40 23.78 7.89
CA SER A 16 3.36 22.58 7.03
C SER A 16 2.37 22.71 5.87
N GLN A 17 1.17 23.25 6.10
CA GLN A 17 0.17 23.46 5.04
C GLN A 17 0.66 24.50 4.03
N ASN A 18 1.31 25.57 4.49
CA ASN A 18 1.91 26.55 3.59
C ASN A 18 3.04 25.93 2.76
N GLN A 19 3.88 25.06 3.34
CA GLN A 19 4.90 24.33 2.58
C GLN A 19 4.29 23.48 1.45
N TYR A 20 3.24 22.70 1.75
CA TYR A 20 2.52 21.93 0.72
C TYR A 20 1.92 22.83 -0.36
N TYR A 21 1.26 23.92 0.04
CA TYR A 21 0.67 24.88 -0.88
C TYR A 21 1.71 25.47 -1.86
N GLN A 22 2.88 25.89 -1.35
CA GLN A 22 3.94 26.43 -2.21
C GLN A 22 4.51 25.38 -3.17
N GLN A 23 4.71 24.14 -2.71
CA GLN A 23 5.17 23.03 -3.57
C GLN A 23 4.16 22.74 -4.70
N ILE A 24 2.87 22.75 -4.38
CA ILE A 24 1.80 22.57 -5.38
C ILE A 24 1.83 23.71 -6.41
N LEU A 25 1.88 24.98 -5.97
CA LEU A 25 1.92 26.13 -6.88
C LEU A 25 3.13 26.12 -7.83
N GLN A 26 4.30 25.71 -7.34
CA GLN A 26 5.51 25.60 -8.14
C GLN A 26 5.31 24.69 -9.36
N HIS A 27 4.59 23.58 -9.19
CA HIS A 27 4.31 22.65 -10.27
C HIS A 27 3.13 23.10 -11.15
N ILE A 28 2.13 23.76 -10.56
CA ILE A 28 0.98 24.32 -11.29
C ILE A 28 1.40 25.35 -12.34
N ALA A 29 2.46 26.12 -12.09
CA ALA A 29 2.95 27.10 -13.05
C ALA A 29 3.20 26.50 -14.45
N GLN A 30 3.67 25.25 -14.51
CA GLN A 30 3.96 24.50 -15.74
C GLN A 30 2.71 23.95 -16.45
N LEU A 31 1.56 23.96 -15.76
CA LEU A 31 0.26 23.44 -16.21
C LEU A 31 -0.80 24.56 -16.25
N SER A 32 -0.39 25.82 -16.16
CA SER A 32 -1.29 26.95 -15.89
C SER A 32 -2.39 27.09 -16.94
N LEU A 33 -2.08 26.94 -18.24
CA LEU A 33 -3.07 26.98 -19.31
C LEU A 33 -4.07 25.82 -19.19
N ASN A 34 -3.59 24.60 -18.95
CA ASN A 34 -4.42 23.41 -18.81
C ASN A 34 -5.40 23.55 -17.63
N PHE A 35 -4.92 24.01 -16.47
CA PHE A 35 -5.77 24.27 -15.32
C PHE A 35 -6.75 25.42 -15.57
N MET A 36 -6.35 26.48 -16.29
CA MET A 36 -7.24 27.62 -16.57
C MET A 36 -8.40 27.25 -17.50
N ALA A 37 -8.26 26.20 -18.31
CA ALA A 37 -9.34 25.65 -19.13
C ALA A 37 -10.41 24.90 -18.30
N VAL A 38 -10.11 24.53 -17.05
CA VAL A 38 -11.06 23.82 -16.18
C VAL A 38 -12.06 24.79 -15.54
N LYS A 39 -13.35 24.49 -15.72
CA LYS A 39 -14.45 25.19 -15.06
C LYS A 39 -14.58 24.70 -13.61
N VAL A 40 -14.43 25.61 -12.66
CA VAL A 40 -14.49 25.29 -11.22
C VAL A 40 -15.82 25.77 -10.65
N HIS A 41 -16.47 24.91 -9.86
CA HIS A 41 -17.76 25.17 -9.24
C HIS A 41 -17.70 25.24 -7.71
N THR A 42 -16.75 24.52 -7.11
CA THR A 42 -16.56 24.43 -5.67
C THR A 42 -15.39 25.32 -5.24
N TYR A 43 -15.58 26.08 -4.15
CA TYR A 43 -14.54 26.95 -3.59
C TYR A 43 -14.43 26.70 -2.08
N PRO A 44 -13.67 25.68 -1.66
CA PRO A 44 -13.56 25.34 -0.25
C PRO A 44 -12.88 26.44 0.57
N GLU A 45 -13.31 26.59 1.82
CA GLU A 45 -12.75 27.58 2.77
C GLU A 45 -11.68 26.98 3.70
N LYS A 46 -11.59 25.64 3.76
CA LYS A 46 -10.59 24.92 4.55
C LYS A 46 -9.55 24.30 3.63
N PHE A 47 -8.30 24.24 4.11
CA PHE A 47 -7.17 23.73 3.33
C PHE A 47 -7.32 22.26 2.93
N LEU A 48 -7.78 21.40 3.84
CA LEU A 48 -8.05 19.99 3.55
C LEU A 48 -9.05 19.84 2.40
N ASP A 49 -10.18 20.53 2.47
CA ASP A 49 -11.23 20.48 1.45
C ASP A 49 -10.73 21.05 0.11
N TRP A 50 -9.87 22.07 0.16
CA TRP A 50 -9.19 22.62 -1.01
C TRP A 50 -8.25 21.60 -1.67
N CYS A 51 -7.46 20.86 -0.89
CA CYS A 51 -6.62 19.80 -1.42
C CYS A 51 -7.46 18.69 -2.07
N ILE A 52 -8.56 18.28 -1.44
CA ILE A 52 -9.48 17.27 -1.97
C ILE A 52 -10.08 17.72 -3.32
N GLU A 53 -10.58 18.96 -3.39
CA GLU A 53 -11.18 19.47 -4.63
C GLU A 53 -10.14 19.63 -5.75
N LEU A 54 -8.94 20.13 -5.44
CA LEU A 54 -7.87 20.25 -6.43
C LEU A 54 -7.39 18.87 -6.91
N HIS A 55 -7.32 17.88 -6.01
CA HIS A 55 -6.98 16.50 -6.39
C HIS A 55 -8.04 15.92 -7.33
N ARG A 56 -9.33 16.09 -7.01
CA ARG A 56 -10.45 15.68 -7.87
C ARG A 56 -10.34 16.30 -9.26
N ILE A 57 -10.02 17.59 -9.34
CA ILE A 57 -9.81 18.28 -10.62
C ILE A 57 -8.66 17.64 -11.41
N CYS A 58 -7.54 17.32 -10.76
CA CYS A 58 -6.39 16.66 -11.42
C CYS A 58 -6.79 15.31 -12.01
N GLN A 59 -7.62 14.54 -11.31
CA GLN A 59 -8.05 13.20 -11.73
C GLN A 59 -9.17 13.20 -12.77
N GLN A 60 -10.13 14.12 -12.67
CA GLN A 60 -11.42 14.00 -13.37
C GLN A 60 -11.68 15.10 -14.40
N ASP A 61 -11.24 16.33 -14.12
CA ASP A 61 -11.65 17.50 -14.92
C ASP A 61 -10.54 18.00 -15.86
N LEU A 62 -9.28 17.65 -15.56
CA LEU A 62 -8.15 18.02 -16.39
C LEU A 62 -8.15 17.18 -17.67
N ASN A 63 -8.17 17.83 -18.83
CA ASN A 63 -8.12 17.13 -20.10
C ASN A 63 -6.69 16.62 -20.39
N LEU A 64 -6.43 15.38 -20.01
CA LEU A 64 -5.13 14.71 -20.18
C LEU A 64 -4.68 14.60 -21.65
N ALA A 65 -5.61 14.63 -22.61
CA ALA A 65 -5.27 14.58 -24.03
C ALA A 65 -4.67 15.90 -24.55
N LEU A 66 -4.76 16.98 -23.77
CA LEU A 66 -4.19 18.29 -24.09
C LEU A 66 -2.88 18.55 -23.32
N LEU A 67 -2.35 17.55 -22.62
CA LEU A 67 -1.06 17.66 -21.93
C LEU A 67 0.06 17.19 -22.86
N ASP A 68 1.14 17.97 -22.89
CA ASP A 68 2.39 17.54 -23.50
C ASP A 68 3.11 16.54 -22.58
N ASP A 69 3.92 15.64 -23.16
CA ASP A 69 4.65 14.58 -22.42
C ASP A 69 5.42 15.09 -21.19
N HIS A 70 6.03 16.28 -21.30
CA HIS A 70 6.82 16.87 -20.22
C HIS A 70 5.97 17.36 -19.04
N GLN A 71 4.67 17.60 -19.22
CA GLN A 71 3.74 18.13 -18.22
C GLN A 71 3.17 17.05 -17.29
N PHE A 72 3.20 15.77 -17.70
CA PHE A 72 2.75 14.66 -16.85
C PHE A 72 3.56 14.52 -15.57
N LYS A 73 4.87 14.79 -15.61
CA LYS A 73 5.72 14.71 -14.42
C LYS A 73 5.37 15.77 -13.36
N PRO A 74 5.22 17.07 -13.72
CA PRO A 74 4.65 18.08 -12.82
C PRO A 74 3.25 17.72 -12.31
N LEU A 75 2.36 17.21 -13.16
CA LEU A 75 1.02 16.79 -12.73
C LEU A 75 1.11 15.72 -11.65
N LYS A 76 1.94 14.68 -11.88
CA LYS A 76 2.13 13.62 -10.90
C LYS A 76 2.68 14.15 -9.57
N LYS A 77 3.56 15.16 -9.61
CA LYS A 77 4.07 15.82 -8.40
C LYS A 77 2.99 16.60 -7.65
N ILE A 78 2.07 17.27 -8.37
CA ILE A 78 0.92 17.92 -7.75
C ILE A 78 0.05 16.88 -7.04
N GLU A 79 -0.31 15.80 -7.74
CA GLU A 79 -1.12 14.71 -7.18
C GLU A 79 -0.48 14.10 -5.93
N ASP A 80 0.80 13.69 -6.01
CA ASP A 80 1.51 13.08 -4.88
C ASP A 80 1.58 14.04 -3.67
N THR A 81 1.75 15.34 -3.91
CA THR A 81 1.80 16.36 -2.85
C THR A 81 0.42 16.58 -2.23
N LEU A 82 -0.64 16.58 -3.04
CA LEU A 82 -2.02 16.67 -2.57
C LEU A 82 -2.40 15.45 -1.72
N VAL A 83 -2.09 14.24 -2.18
CA VAL A 83 -2.31 13.00 -1.43
C VAL A 83 -1.62 13.05 -0.06
N GLN A 84 -0.38 13.54 0.00
CA GLN A 84 0.34 13.73 1.26
C GLN A 84 -0.34 14.76 2.16
N ALA A 85 -0.67 15.93 1.63
CA ALA A 85 -1.32 17.00 2.39
C ALA A 85 -2.67 16.56 2.98
N ILE A 86 -3.50 15.88 2.17
CA ILE A 86 -4.80 15.33 2.60
C ILE A 86 -4.58 14.32 3.73
N SER A 87 -3.66 13.37 3.55
CA SER A 87 -3.35 12.33 4.54
C SER A 87 -2.85 12.92 5.87
N VAL A 88 -1.94 13.89 5.80
CA VAL A 88 -1.39 14.55 6.99
C VAL A 88 -2.48 15.32 7.73
N ASP A 89 -3.32 16.08 7.03
CA ASP A 89 -4.41 16.82 7.67
C ASP A 89 -5.49 15.90 8.25
N GLN A 90 -5.82 14.78 7.59
CA GLN A 90 -6.75 13.78 8.11
C GLN A 90 -6.23 13.13 9.40
N ILE A 91 -4.97 12.68 9.43
CA ILE A 91 -4.36 12.15 10.66
C ILE A 91 -4.25 13.24 11.74
N LYS A 92 -3.92 14.49 11.37
CA LYS A 92 -3.87 15.61 12.32
C LYS A 92 -5.19 15.82 13.04
N LEU A 93 -6.32 15.71 12.33
CA LEU A 93 -7.63 15.80 12.95
C LEU A 93 -7.88 14.65 13.95
N SER A 94 -7.40 13.44 13.65
CA SER A 94 -7.59 12.26 14.52
C SER A 94 -7.09 12.47 15.96
N ARG A 95 -6.05 13.28 16.17
CA ARG A 95 -5.44 13.54 17.49
C ARG A 95 -6.42 14.06 18.55
N VAL A 96 -7.46 14.76 18.11
CA VAL A 96 -8.45 15.39 19.00
C VAL A 96 -9.87 14.88 18.76
N MET A 97 -10.06 13.92 17.84
CA MET A 97 -11.37 13.38 17.52
C MET A 97 -11.90 12.49 18.65
N PRO A 98 -13.17 12.68 19.09
CA PRO A 98 -13.85 11.70 19.90
C PRO A 98 -14.19 10.46 19.07
N TRP A 99 -14.45 9.34 19.75
CA TRP A 99 -14.70 8.06 19.09
C TRP A 99 -15.81 8.07 18.02
N PRO A 100 -16.99 8.66 18.22
CA PRO A 100 -18.03 8.64 17.19
C PRO A 100 -17.59 9.27 15.86
N VAL A 101 -16.71 10.28 15.92
CA VAL A 101 -16.15 10.91 14.71
C VAL A 101 -15.09 10.01 14.07
N PHE A 102 -14.24 9.37 14.88
CA PHE A 102 -13.28 8.39 14.39
C PHE A 102 -13.99 7.22 13.69
N ALA A 103 -14.96 6.61 14.35
CA ALA A 103 -15.75 5.49 13.83
C ALA A 103 -16.51 5.87 12.55
N ALA A 104 -17.16 7.04 12.53
CA ALA A 104 -17.84 7.54 11.33
C ALA A 104 -16.87 7.76 10.16
N PHE A 105 -15.66 8.26 10.42
CA PHE A 105 -14.65 8.42 9.38
C PHE A 105 -14.24 7.07 8.77
N ILE A 106 -14.01 6.06 9.60
CA ILE A 106 -13.70 4.69 9.16
C ILE A 106 -14.83 4.11 8.31
N ASP A 107 -16.07 4.27 8.74
CA ASP A 107 -17.26 3.77 8.04
C ASP A 107 -17.48 4.46 6.68
N GLN A 108 -17.36 5.80 6.64
CA GLN A 108 -17.47 6.58 5.40
C GLN A 108 -16.41 6.19 4.35
N ASN A 109 -15.25 5.72 4.80
CA ASN A 109 -14.15 5.29 3.93
C ASN A 109 -14.10 3.77 3.74
N SER A 110 -15.10 3.03 4.23
CA SER A 110 -15.12 1.56 4.29
C SER A 110 -14.85 0.89 2.95
N GLN A 111 -15.62 1.27 1.91
CA GLN A 111 -15.51 0.68 0.57
C GLN A 111 -14.15 0.99 -0.06
N ARG A 112 -13.73 2.26 -0.02
CA ARG A 112 -12.48 2.73 -0.64
C ARG A 112 -11.24 2.06 -0.04
N HIS A 113 -11.26 1.79 1.26
CA HIS A 113 -10.15 1.17 1.98
C HIS A 113 -10.23 -0.35 2.09
N GLY A 114 -11.29 -0.98 1.59
CA GLY A 114 -11.50 -2.42 1.73
C GLY A 114 -11.66 -2.85 3.18
N LEU A 115 -12.41 -2.06 3.98
CA LEU A 115 -12.59 -2.30 5.43
C LEU A 115 -13.09 -3.72 5.70
N ALA A 116 -13.99 -4.26 4.89
CA ALA A 116 -14.50 -5.62 5.05
C ALA A 116 -13.37 -6.68 5.04
N GLU A 117 -12.44 -6.60 4.08
CA GLU A 117 -11.29 -7.52 4.03
C GLU A 117 -10.31 -7.27 5.20
N ARG A 118 -10.13 -6.02 5.60
CA ARG A 118 -9.26 -5.64 6.73
C ARG A 118 -9.77 -6.21 8.06
N ILE A 119 -11.08 -6.09 8.31
CA ILE A 119 -11.72 -6.68 9.49
C ILE A 119 -11.67 -8.21 9.41
N ALA A 120 -11.98 -8.80 8.26
CA ALA A 120 -11.91 -10.25 8.09
C ALA A 120 -10.51 -10.83 8.35
N LEU A 121 -9.44 -10.15 7.92
CA LEU A 121 -8.06 -10.52 8.26
C LEU A 121 -7.81 -10.46 9.77
N LEU A 122 -8.21 -9.37 10.43
CA LEU A 122 -7.98 -9.20 11.85
C LEU A 122 -8.78 -10.20 12.69
N ASP A 123 -10.06 -10.39 12.38
CA ASP A 123 -10.92 -11.41 12.99
C ASP A 123 -10.31 -12.81 12.83
N TYR A 124 -9.86 -13.15 11.61
CA TYR A 124 -9.20 -14.42 11.34
C TYR A 124 -7.99 -14.63 12.25
N LEU A 125 -7.10 -13.65 12.35
CA LEU A 125 -5.90 -13.73 13.20
C LEU A 125 -6.26 -13.77 14.69
N GLN A 126 -7.34 -13.12 15.14
CA GLN A 126 -7.82 -13.23 16.51
C GLN A 126 -8.26 -14.67 16.87
N THR A 127 -8.80 -15.44 15.92
CA THR A 127 -9.10 -16.87 16.17
C THR A 127 -7.85 -17.74 16.40
N LYS A 128 -6.67 -17.23 16.03
CA LYS A 128 -5.38 -17.94 16.11
C LYS A 128 -4.50 -17.47 17.27
N LYS A 129 -4.92 -16.45 18.02
CA LYS A 129 -4.10 -15.79 19.05
C LYS A 129 -3.59 -16.72 20.17
N ASP A 130 -4.33 -17.80 20.44
CA ASP A 130 -4.01 -18.78 21.49
C ASP A 130 -3.12 -19.92 20.96
N ILE A 131 -2.79 -19.92 19.67
CA ILE A 131 -1.90 -20.90 19.03
C ILE A 131 -0.50 -20.28 18.91
N ALA A 132 0.51 -20.98 19.44
CA ALA A 132 1.89 -20.50 19.32
C ALA A 132 2.33 -20.42 17.85
N PHE A 133 3.15 -19.42 17.52
CA PHE A 133 3.52 -19.14 16.12
C PHE A 133 4.15 -20.33 15.39
N ASP A 134 4.97 -21.12 16.07
CA ASP A 134 5.62 -22.29 15.51
C ASP A 134 4.67 -23.45 15.22
N GLN A 135 3.52 -23.47 15.89
CA GLN A 135 2.44 -24.46 15.73
C GLN A 135 1.44 -24.08 14.62
N LEU A 136 1.46 -22.84 14.14
CA LEU A 136 0.63 -22.42 13.01
C LEU A 136 1.04 -23.16 11.73
N ILE A 137 0.05 -23.42 10.86
CA ILE A 137 0.33 -23.83 9.49
C ILE A 137 1.03 -22.70 8.72
N GLU A 138 1.71 -23.04 7.64
CA GLU A 138 2.50 -22.07 6.86
C GLU A 138 1.67 -20.89 6.37
N GLU A 139 0.45 -21.13 5.89
CA GLU A 139 -0.45 -20.09 5.38
C GLU A 139 -0.89 -19.12 6.50
N ASP A 140 -1.13 -19.62 7.71
CA ASP A 140 -1.47 -18.79 8.88
C ASP A 140 -0.28 -17.93 9.33
N LYS A 141 0.93 -18.50 9.33
CA LYS A 141 2.17 -17.74 9.57
C LYS A 141 2.32 -16.61 8.56
N LEU A 142 2.09 -16.92 7.28
CA LEU A 142 2.15 -15.95 6.18
C LEU A 142 1.09 -14.86 6.30
N ALA A 143 -0.12 -15.19 6.76
CA ALA A 143 -1.17 -14.23 7.05
C ALA A 143 -0.75 -13.26 8.16
N LEU A 144 -0.23 -13.78 9.28
CA LEU A 144 0.26 -12.96 10.39
C LEU A 144 1.37 -12.01 9.92
N ILE A 145 2.37 -12.52 9.19
CA ILE A 145 3.50 -11.69 8.75
C ILE A 145 3.19 -10.80 7.55
N GLY A 146 2.00 -10.89 6.95
CA GLY A 146 1.59 -10.03 5.83
C GLY A 146 2.29 -10.34 4.51
N LYS A 147 2.33 -11.63 4.12
CA LYS A 147 2.92 -12.06 2.86
C LYS A 147 1.99 -13.01 2.10
N HIS A 148 1.53 -12.58 0.94
CA HIS A 148 0.68 -13.42 0.11
C HIS A 148 1.44 -14.59 -0.54
N SER A 149 0.70 -15.63 -0.92
CA SER A 149 1.18 -16.83 -1.57
C SER A 149 0.04 -17.51 -2.35
N ALA A 150 0.38 -18.29 -3.36
CA ALA A 150 -0.60 -19.02 -4.17
C ALA A 150 -1.36 -20.12 -3.40
N LYS A 151 -0.95 -20.44 -2.16
CA LYS A 151 -1.61 -21.43 -1.30
C LYS A 151 -2.76 -20.84 -0.46
N HIS A 152 -2.90 -19.51 -0.42
CA HIS A 152 -4.05 -18.89 0.24
C HIS A 152 -5.29 -19.08 -0.64
N ASP A 153 -6.04 -20.14 -0.34
CA ASP A 153 -7.31 -20.44 -0.99
C ASP A 153 -8.33 -19.33 -0.64
N PRO A 154 -8.94 -18.65 -1.65
CA PRO A 154 -9.95 -17.61 -1.42
C PRO A 154 -11.17 -18.05 -0.59
N SER A 155 -11.45 -19.35 -0.50
CA SER A 155 -12.52 -19.90 0.35
C SER A 155 -12.15 -19.95 1.84
N ILE A 156 -10.85 -19.99 2.17
CA ILE A 156 -10.32 -20.04 3.54
C ILE A 156 -9.83 -18.66 3.98
N TYR A 157 -9.21 -17.91 3.06
CA TYR A 157 -8.68 -16.57 3.28
C TYR A 157 -9.47 -15.55 2.44
N PRO A 158 -10.69 -15.17 2.84
CA PRO A 158 -11.54 -14.25 2.10
C PRO A 158 -11.10 -12.78 2.22
N PHE A 159 -9.79 -12.53 2.23
CA PHE A 159 -9.16 -11.23 2.46
C PHE A 159 -7.72 -11.20 1.94
N ASP A 160 -7.23 -10.01 1.59
CA ASP A 160 -5.81 -9.82 1.31
C ASP A 160 -4.97 -9.87 2.60
N VAL A 161 -4.14 -10.90 2.72
CA VAL A 161 -3.18 -11.01 3.83
C VAL A 161 -2.16 -9.87 3.87
N GLU A 162 -1.94 -9.16 2.75
CA GLU A 162 -1.01 -8.02 2.68
C GLU A 162 -1.62 -6.68 3.14
N TRP A 163 -2.89 -6.66 3.56
CA TRP A 163 -3.43 -5.52 4.32
C TRP A 163 -2.60 -5.27 5.56
N PHE A 164 -2.49 -4.02 6.00
CA PHE A 164 -1.63 -3.55 7.11
C PHE A 164 -0.13 -3.90 6.98
N ALA A 165 0.52 -3.44 5.90
CA ALA A 165 1.96 -3.56 5.62
C ALA A 165 2.41 -4.96 5.14
N SER A 166 2.52 -5.07 3.81
CA SER A 166 3.15 -6.21 3.12
C SER A 166 4.63 -6.36 3.50
N THR A 167 5.05 -7.58 3.84
CA THR A 167 6.44 -7.91 4.15
C THR A 167 7.16 -8.61 3.00
N LYS A 168 6.53 -8.77 1.83
CA LYS A 168 7.09 -9.53 0.68
C LYS A 168 8.49 -9.08 0.25
N ALA A 169 8.82 -7.81 0.44
CA ALA A 169 10.13 -7.25 0.10
C ALA A 169 11.19 -7.42 1.21
N ALA A 170 10.79 -7.77 2.44
CA ALA A 170 11.66 -7.91 3.60
C ALA A 170 12.26 -9.32 3.68
N LYS A 171 13.10 -9.67 2.69
CA LYS A 171 13.69 -11.02 2.59
C LYS A 171 14.43 -11.50 3.85
N PRO A 172 15.25 -10.67 4.54
CA PRO A 172 15.92 -11.10 5.77
C PRO A 172 14.92 -11.49 6.86
N PHE A 173 13.89 -10.68 7.07
CA PHE A 173 12.82 -10.97 8.02
C PHE A 173 12.07 -12.26 7.68
N ILE A 174 11.69 -12.46 6.41
CA ILE A 174 11.02 -13.69 5.98
C ILE A 174 11.92 -14.92 6.21
N SER A 175 13.21 -14.80 5.92
CA SER A 175 14.19 -15.87 6.18
C SER A 175 14.26 -16.21 7.67
N LEU A 176 14.31 -15.19 8.53
CA LEU A 176 14.31 -15.38 9.99
C LEU A 176 13.05 -16.11 10.46
N VAL A 177 11.88 -15.66 10.01
CA VAL A 177 10.58 -16.27 10.36
C VAL A 177 10.52 -17.75 9.98
N ASN A 178 10.99 -18.09 8.77
CA ASN A 178 10.94 -19.46 8.27
C ASN A 178 11.95 -20.39 8.95
N THR A 179 13.12 -19.85 9.34
CA THR A 179 14.21 -20.66 9.88
C THR A 179 14.19 -20.76 11.40
N GLN A 180 13.57 -19.80 12.10
CA GLN A 180 13.54 -19.72 13.56
C GLN A 180 12.11 -19.58 14.13
N PRO A 181 11.15 -20.44 13.76
CA PRO A 181 9.74 -20.28 14.16
C PRO A 181 9.54 -20.32 15.68
N GLN A 182 10.26 -21.18 16.42
CA GLN A 182 10.16 -21.22 17.88
C GLN A 182 10.65 -19.92 18.53
N ALA A 183 11.70 -19.32 17.97
CA ALA A 183 12.24 -18.07 18.48
C ALA A 183 11.28 -16.91 18.23
N ILE A 184 10.58 -16.91 17.08
CA ILE A 184 9.48 -15.98 16.82
C ILE A 184 8.31 -16.21 17.78
N ALA A 185 7.94 -17.45 18.09
CA ALA A 185 6.89 -17.74 19.07
C ALA A 185 7.22 -17.16 20.45
N GLN A 186 8.46 -17.37 20.93
CA GLN A 186 8.95 -16.80 22.19
C GLN A 186 8.97 -15.27 22.18
N LEU A 187 9.42 -14.68 21.09
CA LEU A 187 9.38 -13.23 20.88
C LEU A 187 7.95 -12.70 21.00
N LEU A 188 6.97 -13.29 20.32
CA LEU A 188 5.59 -12.80 20.34
C LEU A 188 4.94 -12.95 21.72
N ALA A 189 5.34 -13.94 22.51
CA ALA A 189 4.85 -14.16 23.87
C ALA A 189 5.28 -13.06 24.87
N THR A 190 6.22 -12.19 24.52
CA THR A 190 6.61 -11.02 25.35
C THR A 190 5.52 -9.96 25.43
N ILE A 191 4.65 -9.88 24.42
CA ILE A 191 3.56 -8.92 24.37
C ILE A 191 2.32 -9.54 25.00
N PRO A 192 1.68 -8.88 25.99
CA PRO A 192 0.50 -9.42 26.65
C PRO A 192 -0.68 -9.54 25.69
N ALA A 193 -1.35 -10.70 25.72
CA ALA A 193 -2.48 -11.02 24.84
C ALA A 193 -3.73 -10.17 25.10
N THR A 194 -3.89 -9.65 26.33
CA THR A 194 -5.02 -8.81 26.74
C THR A 194 -4.55 -7.69 27.66
N GLY A 195 -5.40 -6.70 27.91
CA GLY A 195 -5.08 -5.56 28.78
C GLY A 195 -4.07 -4.61 28.15
N GLU A 196 -3.55 -3.68 28.95
CA GLU A 196 -2.59 -2.70 28.46
C GLU A 196 -1.22 -3.35 28.13
N VAL A 197 -0.58 -2.92 27.04
CA VAL A 197 0.83 -3.26 26.79
C VAL A 197 1.69 -2.22 27.50
N SER A 198 2.49 -2.65 28.48
CA SER A 198 3.43 -1.77 29.17
C SER A 198 4.64 -1.44 28.30
N GLU A 199 5.33 -0.35 28.63
CA GLU A 199 6.59 0.02 27.98
C GLU A 199 7.66 -1.07 28.14
N GLN A 200 7.73 -1.69 29.32
CA GLN A 200 8.64 -2.80 29.57
C GLN A 200 8.37 -3.98 28.62
N ALA A 201 7.10 -4.41 28.49
CA ALA A 201 6.75 -5.52 27.61
C ALA A 201 7.10 -5.21 26.14
N TYR A 202 6.89 -3.97 25.70
CA TYR A 202 7.32 -3.54 24.37
C TYR A 202 8.85 -3.57 24.21
N PHE A 203 9.62 -3.06 25.17
CA PHE A 203 11.08 -3.08 25.05
C PHE A 203 11.69 -4.48 25.23
N ASP A 204 11.05 -5.38 25.98
CA ASP A 204 11.40 -6.80 26.03
C ASP A 204 11.25 -7.46 24.64
N PHE A 205 10.15 -7.15 23.93
CA PHE A 205 9.98 -7.54 22.53
C PHE A 205 11.11 -6.98 21.65
N VAL A 206 11.44 -5.69 21.78
CA VAL A 206 12.47 -5.04 20.96
C VAL A 206 13.84 -5.66 21.19
N GLU A 207 14.24 -5.87 22.44
CA GLU A 207 15.52 -6.49 22.80
C GLU A 207 15.64 -7.88 22.18
N GLN A 208 14.61 -8.72 22.33
CA GLN A 208 14.59 -10.05 21.74
C GLN A 208 14.61 -10.01 20.21
N TYR A 209 13.85 -9.11 19.58
CA TYR A 209 13.82 -8.98 18.12
C TYR A 209 15.19 -8.60 17.55
N ILE A 210 15.85 -7.62 18.18
CA ILE A 210 17.22 -7.21 17.82
C ILE A 210 18.19 -8.37 18.02
N ALA A 211 18.12 -9.08 19.15
CA ALA A 211 18.97 -10.22 19.44
C ALA A 211 18.82 -11.35 18.40
N LEU A 212 17.60 -11.62 17.92
CA LEU A 212 17.38 -12.61 16.86
C LEU A 212 18.06 -12.21 15.54
N PHE A 213 17.93 -10.96 15.13
CA PHE A 213 18.63 -10.46 13.94
C PHE A 213 20.14 -10.53 14.11
N THR A 214 20.68 -10.06 15.23
CA THR A 214 22.12 -10.10 15.50
C THR A 214 22.66 -11.54 15.51
N LYS A 215 21.92 -12.48 16.09
CA LYS A 215 22.35 -13.88 16.21
C LYS A 215 22.29 -14.63 14.88
N TYR A 216 21.19 -14.50 14.15
CA TYR A 216 20.93 -15.36 12.97
C TYR A 216 21.19 -14.65 11.64
N LEU A 217 21.25 -13.32 11.62
CA LEU A 217 21.45 -12.49 10.43
C LEU A 217 22.41 -11.30 10.71
N PRO A 218 23.64 -11.55 11.22
CA PRO A 218 24.54 -10.50 11.72
C PRO A 218 24.95 -9.43 10.68
N ASN A 219 24.84 -9.74 9.39
CA ASN A 219 25.21 -8.84 8.29
C ASN A 219 24.00 -8.10 7.70
N GLU A 220 22.79 -8.37 8.17
CA GLU A 220 21.57 -7.77 7.67
C GLU A 220 21.10 -6.62 8.57
N LYS A 221 20.44 -5.63 7.97
CA LYS A 221 19.80 -4.57 8.75
C LYS A 221 18.58 -5.14 9.48
N ILE A 222 18.42 -4.73 10.74
CA ILE A 222 17.25 -5.07 11.54
C ILE A 222 16.00 -4.50 10.87
N ALA A 223 15.05 -5.37 10.54
CA ALA A 223 13.88 -4.98 9.77
C ALA A 223 12.81 -4.35 10.69
N PHE A 224 12.85 -3.03 10.84
CA PHE A 224 11.91 -2.28 11.68
C PHE A 224 10.44 -2.36 11.21
N MET A 225 10.16 -2.10 9.93
CA MET A 225 8.77 -2.07 9.43
C MET A 225 8.03 -3.41 9.64
N PRO A 226 8.63 -4.58 9.33
CA PRO A 226 8.00 -5.87 9.65
C PRO A 226 7.75 -6.12 11.14
N ALA A 227 8.56 -5.55 12.04
CA ALA A 227 8.30 -5.67 13.48
C ALA A 227 7.02 -4.93 13.88
N THR A 228 6.76 -3.74 13.32
CA THR A 228 5.50 -3.02 13.56
C THR A 228 4.28 -3.77 13.02
N ARG A 229 4.44 -4.51 11.91
CA ARG A 229 3.42 -5.45 11.39
C ARG A 229 3.11 -6.55 12.40
N LEU A 230 4.13 -7.22 12.94
CA LEU A 230 3.93 -8.28 13.94
C LEU A 230 3.16 -7.76 15.15
N LEU A 231 3.57 -6.61 15.68
CA LEU A 231 2.92 -5.96 16.83
C LEU A 231 1.46 -5.59 16.52
N ALA A 232 1.19 -4.98 15.36
CA ALA A 232 -0.15 -4.59 14.95
C ALA A 232 -1.09 -5.78 14.71
N MET A 233 -0.59 -6.92 14.25
CA MET A 233 -1.42 -8.13 14.11
C MET A 233 -1.68 -8.83 15.43
N LEU A 234 -0.75 -8.73 16.38
CA LEU A 234 -0.91 -9.30 17.72
C LEU A 234 -1.84 -8.46 18.59
N ARG A 235 -1.65 -7.14 18.57
CA ARG A 235 -2.42 -6.16 19.36
C ARG A 235 -2.87 -4.99 18.48
N PRO A 236 -3.87 -5.22 17.61
CA PRO A 236 -4.40 -4.20 16.69
C PRO A 236 -5.11 -3.04 17.40
N ASP A 237 -5.41 -3.19 18.69
CA ASP A 237 -5.91 -2.13 19.55
C ASP A 237 -4.79 -1.24 20.14
N GLN A 238 -3.52 -1.60 19.96
CA GLN A 238 -2.37 -0.93 20.58
C GLN A 238 -1.35 -0.41 19.56
N PHE A 239 -1.20 -1.09 18.43
CA PHE A 239 -0.11 -0.82 17.48
C PHE A 239 -0.62 -0.58 16.07
N VAL A 240 0.10 0.28 15.35
CA VAL A 240 -0.16 0.62 13.95
C VAL A 240 0.98 0.11 13.09
N ALA A 241 0.67 -0.64 12.04
CA ALA A 241 1.68 -1.15 11.12
C ALA A 241 2.24 0.00 10.25
N LEU A 242 3.56 0.12 10.19
CA LEU A 242 4.24 1.15 9.41
C LEU A 242 4.80 0.61 8.10
N THR A 243 4.90 1.50 7.12
CA THR A 243 5.69 1.28 5.90
C THR A 243 6.49 2.54 5.59
N ASN A 244 7.53 2.41 4.75
CA ASN A 244 8.28 3.58 4.27
C ASN A 244 7.40 4.61 3.56
N ALA A 245 6.31 4.17 2.92
CA ALA A 245 5.38 5.07 2.24
C ALA A 245 4.46 5.83 3.21
N LYS A 246 4.20 5.29 4.40
CA LYS A 246 3.22 5.83 5.35
C LYS A 246 3.84 6.58 6.52
N VAL A 247 5.03 6.16 6.96
CA VAL A 247 5.63 6.60 8.24
C VAL A 247 5.79 8.12 8.32
N ASP A 248 6.23 8.78 7.25
CA ASP A 248 6.44 10.22 7.25
C ASP A 248 5.11 10.99 7.35
N MET A 249 4.05 10.51 6.70
CA MET A 249 2.71 11.12 6.80
C MET A 249 2.10 10.92 8.19
N ILE A 250 2.26 9.73 8.77
CA ILE A 250 1.79 9.45 10.13
C ILE A 250 2.51 10.34 11.15
N CYS A 251 3.83 10.46 11.06
CA CYS A 251 4.60 11.33 11.97
C CYS A 251 4.15 12.79 11.86
N GLN A 252 4.05 13.32 10.64
CA GLN A 252 3.63 14.71 10.40
C GLN A 252 2.19 14.96 10.87
N GLY A 253 1.27 14.04 10.58
CA GLY A 253 -0.13 14.15 11.03
C GLY A 253 -0.25 14.13 12.55
N LEU A 254 0.44 13.21 13.21
CA LEU A 254 0.49 13.15 14.68
C LEU A 254 1.22 14.36 15.30
N GLY A 255 2.00 15.10 14.50
CA GLY A 255 2.76 16.26 14.95
C GLY A 255 4.01 15.88 15.74
N VAL A 256 4.61 14.73 15.40
CA VAL A 256 5.80 14.18 16.08
C VAL A 256 7.02 14.21 15.17
N SER A 257 8.21 14.05 15.76
CA SER A 257 9.44 13.99 15.00
C SER A 257 9.50 12.76 14.09
N LYS A 258 10.21 12.90 12.97
CA LYS A 258 10.43 11.77 12.05
C LYS A 258 11.23 10.67 12.75
N ILE A 259 10.72 9.44 12.65
CA ILE A 259 11.38 8.23 13.18
C ILE A 259 12.76 8.05 12.53
N ARG A 260 13.77 7.80 13.36
CA ARG A 260 15.11 7.44 12.91
C ARG A 260 15.11 6.06 12.25
N SER A 261 15.90 5.88 11.20
CA SER A 261 15.80 4.67 10.35
C SER A 261 16.56 3.44 10.85
N GLN A 262 17.35 3.56 11.93
CA GLN A 262 18.22 2.49 12.43
C GLN A 262 17.76 2.01 13.82
N ALA A 263 17.80 0.69 14.03
CA ALA A 263 17.63 0.11 15.37
C ALA A 263 18.86 0.42 16.25
N PRO A 264 18.70 0.59 17.58
CA PRO A 264 17.44 0.51 18.33
C PRO A 264 16.59 1.81 18.28
N LEU A 265 17.15 2.91 17.78
CA LEU A 265 16.52 4.23 17.81
C LEU A 265 15.15 4.27 17.11
N ALA A 266 14.99 3.56 16.00
CA ALA A 266 13.71 3.43 15.29
C ALA A 266 12.58 2.90 16.20
N PHE A 267 12.90 1.93 17.06
CA PHE A 267 11.94 1.34 17.99
C PHE A 267 11.63 2.26 19.17
N ILE A 268 12.64 2.99 19.66
CA ILE A 268 12.46 4.01 20.71
C ILE A 268 11.52 5.10 20.20
N ASP A 269 11.77 5.63 19.00
CA ASP A 269 10.94 6.68 18.41
C ASP A 269 9.52 6.15 18.14
N TYR A 270 9.37 4.92 17.64
CA TYR A 270 8.05 4.34 17.42
C TYR A 270 7.18 4.33 18.68
N TRP A 271 7.74 3.90 19.81
CA TRP A 271 7.01 3.86 21.07
C TRP A 271 6.73 5.25 21.61
N HIS A 272 7.78 6.06 21.84
CA HIS A 272 7.64 7.34 22.53
C HIS A 272 7.00 8.44 21.68
N GLU A 273 7.18 8.41 20.35
CA GLU A 273 6.59 9.41 19.46
C GLU A 273 5.21 8.94 18.98
N ILE A 274 5.12 7.80 18.29
CA ILE A 274 3.86 7.38 17.65
C ILE A 274 2.88 6.78 18.66
N ILE A 275 3.28 5.71 19.36
CA ILE A 275 2.36 4.97 20.23
C ILE A 275 1.90 5.83 21.40
N SER A 276 2.82 6.51 22.10
CA SER A 276 2.44 7.41 23.20
C SER A 276 1.51 8.53 22.73
N THR A 277 1.74 9.14 21.56
CA THR A 277 0.82 10.17 21.04
C THR A 277 -0.56 9.60 20.73
N ILE A 278 -0.64 8.43 20.10
CA ILE A 278 -1.91 7.74 19.87
C ILE A 278 -2.64 7.50 21.19
N ARG A 279 -1.94 7.04 22.23
CA ARG A 279 -2.52 6.78 23.56
C ARG A 279 -3.11 8.02 24.24
N THR A 280 -2.67 9.22 23.88
CA THR A 280 -3.27 10.47 24.39
C THR A 280 -4.54 10.90 23.65
N SER A 281 -4.86 10.28 22.52
CA SER A 281 -5.99 10.71 21.69
C SER A 281 -7.34 10.33 22.33
N PRO A 282 -8.40 11.15 22.21
CA PRO A 282 -9.69 10.85 22.84
C PRO A 282 -10.32 9.55 22.35
N TRP A 283 -10.24 9.26 21.04
CA TRP A 283 -10.76 8.01 20.47
C TRP A 283 -10.03 6.75 20.96
N TYR A 284 -8.76 6.85 21.35
CA TYR A 284 -8.01 5.69 21.87
C TYR A 284 -8.54 5.27 23.25
N ASN A 285 -8.85 6.26 24.09
CA ASN A 285 -9.28 6.11 25.47
C ASN A 285 -10.80 5.85 25.61
N GLN A 286 -11.49 5.67 24.51
CA GLN A 286 -12.91 5.36 24.49
C GLN A 286 -13.18 3.97 25.10
N ALA A 287 -14.11 3.89 26.05
CA ALA A 287 -14.66 2.61 26.52
C ALA A 287 -15.46 1.92 25.42
N LEU A 288 -15.55 0.58 25.46
CA LEU A 288 -16.27 -0.23 24.47
C LEU A 288 -17.63 0.42 24.09
N PRO A 289 -17.85 0.79 22.82
CA PRO A 289 -19.08 1.44 22.39
C PRO A 289 -20.28 0.49 22.46
N GLU A 290 -21.49 1.04 22.53
CA GLU A 290 -22.73 0.26 22.58
C GLU A 290 -23.20 -0.21 21.20
N ALA A 291 -22.93 0.58 20.15
CA ALA A 291 -23.37 0.30 18.80
C ALA A 291 -22.60 -0.88 18.18
N SER A 292 -23.30 -1.85 17.60
CA SER A 292 -22.71 -3.11 17.10
C SER A 292 -21.71 -2.90 15.96
N ASN A 293 -21.97 -1.95 15.05
CA ASN A 293 -21.05 -1.58 13.99
C ASN A 293 -19.75 -0.97 14.55
N GLU A 294 -19.83 -0.19 15.63
CA GLU A 294 -18.66 0.38 16.29
C GLU A 294 -17.89 -0.68 17.10
N GLN A 295 -18.60 -1.62 17.73
CA GLN A 295 -17.97 -2.74 18.45
C GLN A 295 -17.13 -3.63 17.52
N ALA A 296 -17.49 -3.75 16.24
CA ALA A 296 -16.72 -4.52 15.27
C ALA A 296 -15.34 -3.89 14.94
N ILE A 297 -15.21 -2.56 15.05
CA ILE A 297 -13.98 -1.83 14.72
C ILE A 297 -13.16 -1.45 15.97
N TRP A 298 -13.79 -1.33 17.13
CA TRP A 298 -13.15 -0.88 18.37
C TRP A 298 -11.95 -1.74 18.82
N PRO A 299 -11.97 -3.09 18.72
CA PRO A 299 -10.81 -3.94 19.01
C PRO A 299 -9.62 -3.72 18.08
N TYR A 300 -9.83 -3.00 16.97
CA TYR A 300 -8.85 -2.81 15.89
C TYR A 300 -8.47 -1.35 15.68
N ARG A 301 -8.93 -0.46 16.58
CA ARG A 301 -8.90 0.99 16.42
C ARG A 301 -7.53 1.57 16.07
N VAL A 302 -6.43 1.04 16.62
CA VAL A 302 -5.10 1.58 16.33
C VAL A 302 -4.56 1.07 14.98
N ALA A 303 -4.77 -0.19 14.65
CA ALA A 303 -4.40 -0.75 13.35
C ALA A 303 -5.13 -0.04 12.19
N LEU A 304 -6.37 0.41 12.42
CA LEU A 304 -7.19 1.12 11.44
C LEU A 304 -6.85 2.62 11.30
N LEU A 305 -5.91 3.16 12.09
CA LEU A 305 -5.45 4.54 11.94
C LEU A 305 -4.93 4.82 10.51
N ASP A 306 -4.38 3.81 9.84
CA ASP A 306 -3.88 3.96 8.46
C ASP A 306 -4.98 4.23 7.42
N MET A 307 -6.26 4.09 7.79
CA MET A 307 -7.39 4.48 6.94
C MET A 307 -7.59 6.00 6.86
N PHE A 308 -6.94 6.78 7.73
CA PHE A 308 -6.88 8.24 7.61
C PHE A 308 -5.89 8.72 6.54
N LEU A 309 -5.16 7.81 5.89
CA LEU A 309 -4.33 8.14 4.74
C LEU A 309 -5.20 8.13 3.49
N PHE A 310 -5.02 9.12 2.61
CA PHE A 310 -5.72 9.14 1.34
C PHE A 310 -5.33 7.95 0.47
N VAL A 311 -6.32 7.33 -0.17
CA VAL A 311 -6.13 6.30 -1.19
C VAL A 311 -7.03 6.57 -2.39
N GLU A 312 -6.61 6.12 -3.56
CA GLU A 312 -7.41 6.21 -4.79
C GLU A 312 -8.68 5.37 -4.73
N GLU A 313 -9.65 5.66 -5.60
CA GLU A 313 -10.93 4.96 -5.65
C GLU A 313 -10.80 3.46 -5.97
N ASP A 314 -9.75 3.08 -6.70
CA ASP A 314 -9.44 1.69 -7.05
C ASP A 314 -8.55 0.97 -6.02
N HIS A 315 -8.31 1.55 -4.84
CA HIS A 315 -7.40 0.98 -3.86
C HIS A 315 -7.85 -0.41 -3.38
N ALA A 316 -9.12 -0.54 -2.97
CA ALA A 316 -9.67 -1.81 -2.52
C ALA A 316 -9.67 -2.89 -3.62
N SER A 317 -9.94 -2.52 -4.88
CA SER A 317 -9.97 -3.47 -6.00
C SER A 317 -8.61 -4.05 -6.35
N LYS A 318 -7.51 -3.46 -5.85
CA LYS A 318 -6.14 -3.97 -6.00
C LYS A 318 -5.79 -5.14 -5.06
N SER A 319 -6.71 -5.55 -4.18
CA SER A 319 -6.55 -6.71 -3.28
C SER A 319 -6.04 -7.97 -4.00
N ASN A 320 -5.06 -8.64 -3.42
CA ASN A 320 -4.57 -9.94 -3.91
C ASN A 320 -5.65 -11.03 -3.80
N TYR A 321 -6.53 -10.94 -2.80
CA TYR A 321 -7.66 -11.86 -2.66
C TYR A 321 -8.64 -11.71 -3.82
N LEU A 322 -9.06 -10.49 -4.14
CA LEU A 322 -9.95 -10.23 -5.28
C LEU A 322 -9.34 -10.72 -6.58
N LYS A 323 -8.05 -10.43 -6.81
CA LYS A 323 -7.30 -10.92 -7.98
C LYS A 323 -7.25 -12.45 -8.08
N LEU A 324 -7.19 -13.16 -6.96
CA LEU A 324 -7.21 -14.63 -6.95
C LEU A 324 -8.61 -15.20 -7.13
N ARG A 325 -9.61 -14.65 -6.42
CA ARG A 325 -11.01 -15.10 -6.48
C ARG A 325 -11.59 -14.88 -7.87
N ASP A 326 -11.33 -13.72 -8.45
CA ASP A 326 -11.87 -13.32 -9.75
C ASP A 326 -10.97 -13.78 -10.91
N LYS A 327 -9.93 -14.58 -10.60
CA LYS A 327 -9.06 -15.18 -11.61
C LYS A 327 -9.92 -16.08 -12.50
N PRO A 328 -10.00 -15.82 -13.81
CA PRO A 328 -10.80 -16.64 -14.70
C PRO A 328 -10.33 -18.10 -14.60
N ALA A 329 -11.28 -19.02 -14.47
CA ALA A 329 -10.99 -20.44 -14.52
C ALA A 329 -10.17 -20.70 -15.78
N LYS A 330 -8.99 -21.30 -15.62
CA LYS A 330 -8.18 -21.70 -16.77
C LYS A 330 -9.03 -22.65 -17.61
N THR A 331 -9.61 -22.17 -18.71
CA THR A 331 -10.01 -23.02 -19.82
C THR A 331 -8.75 -23.77 -20.21
N SER A 332 -8.75 -25.08 -20.00
CA SER A 332 -7.61 -25.93 -20.33
C SER A 332 -7.51 -26.08 -21.86
N ASN A 333 -7.21 -25.00 -22.57
CA ASN A 333 -6.46 -25.16 -23.79
C ASN A 333 -5.04 -25.44 -23.34
N LYS A 334 -4.66 -26.72 -23.38
CA LYS A 334 -3.26 -27.14 -23.35
C LYS A 334 -2.56 -26.53 -24.58
N THR A 335 -2.24 -25.25 -24.53
CA THR A 335 -1.08 -24.73 -25.22
C THR A 335 0.05 -24.87 -24.22
N THR A 336 0.87 -25.89 -24.45
CA THR A 336 2.18 -26.07 -23.83
C THR A 336 2.89 -24.71 -23.79
N ALA A 337 2.91 -24.08 -22.62
CA ALA A 337 3.76 -22.93 -22.37
C ALA A 337 5.20 -23.44 -22.43
N VAL A 338 5.81 -23.31 -23.62
CA VAL A 338 7.21 -23.61 -23.85
C VAL A 338 8.01 -22.72 -22.89
N LYS A 339 8.72 -23.37 -21.97
CA LYS A 339 9.77 -22.74 -21.15
C LYS A 339 10.62 -21.87 -22.06
N ARG A 340 10.81 -20.59 -21.71
CA ARG A 340 11.79 -19.69 -22.34
C ARG A 340 13.16 -20.38 -22.38
N THR A 341 13.46 -21.04 -23.48
CA THR A 341 14.82 -21.38 -23.88
C THR A 341 15.40 -20.18 -24.61
N LYS A 342 16.72 -20.01 -24.43
CA LYS A 342 17.52 -18.90 -24.93
C LYS A 342 17.76 -19.05 -26.44
N ALA A 343 16.69 -19.13 -27.23
CA ALA A 343 16.76 -19.21 -28.70
C ALA A 343 16.99 -17.81 -29.30
N SER A 344 17.81 -17.71 -30.34
CA SER A 344 18.05 -16.43 -31.03
C SER A 344 16.79 -15.98 -31.79
N ALA A 345 16.66 -14.67 -32.05
CA ALA A 345 15.53 -14.13 -32.80
C ALA A 345 15.38 -14.78 -34.19
N GLU A 346 16.49 -15.16 -34.82
CA GLU A 346 16.50 -15.90 -36.09
C GLU A 346 15.88 -17.29 -35.95
N GLN A 347 16.25 -18.06 -34.92
CA GLN A 347 15.71 -19.39 -34.69
C GLN A 347 14.20 -19.38 -34.40
N LEU A 348 13.73 -18.37 -33.69
CA LEU A 348 12.30 -18.21 -33.39
C LEU A 348 11.49 -17.86 -34.65
N VAL A 349 12.03 -17.00 -35.52
CA VAL A 349 11.38 -16.64 -36.78
C VAL A 349 11.43 -17.81 -37.77
N ASP A 350 12.55 -18.52 -37.86
CA ASP A 350 12.69 -19.69 -38.73
C ASP A 350 11.72 -20.81 -38.37
N HIS A 351 11.55 -21.07 -37.07
CA HIS A 351 10.57 -22.04 -36.60
C HIS A 351 9.13 -21.60 -36.90
N ALA A 352 8.81 -20.32 -36.77
CA ALA A 352 7.47 -19.80 -37.06
C ALA A 352 7.14 -19.84 -38.58
N LEU A 353 8.13 -19.61 -39.44
CA LEU A 353 7.96 -19.64 -40.90
C LEU A 353 7.90 -21.05 -41.50
N GLN A 354 8.24 -22.08 -40.73
CA GLN A 354 8.12 -23.50 -41.13
C GLN A 354 6.69 -24.03 -41.09
N ASP A 355 5.75 -23.29 -40.49
CA ASP A 355 4.33 -23.67 -40.48
C ASP A 355 3.76 -23.64 -41.91
N GLU A 356 3.20 -24.76 -42.37
CA GLU A 356 2.58 -24.92 -43.69
C GLU A 356 1.42 -23.94 -43.94
N SER A 357 0.81 -23.40 -42.87
CA SER A 357 -0.24 -22.39 -42.93
C SER A 357 0.28 -20.97 -43.20
N THR A 358 1.61 -20.75 -43.21
CA THR A 358 2.20 -19.44 -43.46
C THR A 358 2.27 -19.13 -44.96
N PRO A 359 1.64 -18.04 -45.44
CA PRO A 359 1.67 -17.67 -46.85
C PRO A 359 3.09 -17.48 -47.40
N GLU A 360 3.30 -17.87 -48.65
CA GLU A 360 4.63 -17.90 -49.28
C GLU A 360 5.29 -16.51 -49.37
N PHE A 361 4.50 -15.46 -49.52
CA PHE A 361 4.99 -14.08 -49.52
C PHE A 361 5.53 -13.65 -48.14
N ILE A 362 4.99 -14.19 -47.04
CA ILE A 362 5.48 -13.93 -45.67
C ILE A 362 6.83 -14.63 -45.44
N LYS A 363 7.03 -15.82 -46.03
CA LYS A 363 8.33 -16.51 -46.01
C LYS A 363 9.42 -15.67 -46.69
N GLY A 364 9.08 -14.93 -47.75
CA GLY A 364 9.96 -13.97 -48.41
C GLY A 364 10.31 -12.72 -47.59
N MET A 365 9.60 -12.43 -46.50
CA MET A 365 9.81 -11.26 -45.63
C MET A 365 10.59 -11.57 -44.34
N ARG A 366 11.21 -12.75 -44.29
CA ARG A 366 11.98 -13.27 -43.15
C ARG A 366 12.87 -12.23 -42.46
N ASP A 367 13.73 -11.55 -43.21
CA ASP A 367 14.73 -10.64 -42.61
C ASP A 367 14.09 -9.39 -41.99
N SER A 368 12.95 -8.95 -42.52
CA SER A 368 12.18 -7.84 -41.96
C SER A 368 11.46 -8.23 -40.66
N ILE A 369 10.98 -9.48 -40.58
CA ILE A 369 10.39 -10.04 -39.36
C ILE A 369 11.46 -10.18 -38.27
N ILE A 370 12.66 -10.67 -38.62
CA ILE A 370 13.79 -10.77 -37.67
C ILE A 370 14.15 -9.40 -37.10
N LYS A 371 14.27 -8.36 -37.93
CA LYS A 371 14.55 -6.99 -37.46
C LYS A 371 13.46 -6.46 -36.51
N SER A 372 12.19 -6.73 -36.82
CA SER A 372 11.06 -6.34 -35.97
C SER A 372 11.10 -7.03 -34.60
N VAL A 373 11.47 -8.32 -34.57
CA VAL A 373 11.61 -9.10 -33.34
C VAL A 373 12.83 -8.66 -32.53
N GLN A 374 13.96 -8.36 -33.18
CA GLN A 374 15.14 -7.79 -32.52
C GLN A 374 14.85 -6.39 -31.93
N ALA A 375 13.93 -5.63 -32.53
CA ALA A 375 13.45 -4.36 -32.01
C ALA A 375 12.43 -4.50 -30.84
N GLY A 376 12.13 -5.73 -30.39
CA GLY A 376 11.36 -6.00 -29.19
C GLY A 376 9.89 -6.40 -29.40
N LYS A 377 9.45 -6.61 -30.65
CA LYS A 377 8.10 -7.12 -30.95
C LYS A 377 8.06 -8.65 -30.87
N SER A 378 6.89 -9.24 -30.62
CA SER A 378 6.73 -10.70 -30.70
C SER A 378 6.78 -11.18 -32.16
N VAL A 379 7.09 -12.46 -32.37
CA VAL A 379 7.14 -13.07 -33.71
C VAL A 379 5.75 -13.04 -34.36
N ASP A 380 4.71 -13.38 -33.60
CA ASP A 380 3.32 -13.39 -34.07
C ASP A 380 2.83 -12.00 -34.44
N ASP A 381 3.14 -10.98 -33.62
CA ASP A 381 2.78 -9.59 -33.93
C ASP A 381 3.50 -9.09 -35.18
N SER A 382 4.75 -9.49 -35.36
CA SER A 382 5.55 -9.13 -36.54
C SER A 382 5.02 -9.80 -37.81
N ILE A 383 4.62 -11.07 -37.74
CA ILE A 383 3.98 -11.79 -38.85
C ILE A 383 2.61 -11.20 -39.19
N ASN A 384 1.78 -10.91 -38.19
CA ASN A 384 0.46 -10.31 -38.40
C ASN A 384 0.55 -8.89 -38.97
N LEU A 385 1.55 -8.11 -38.55
CA LEU A 385 1.83 -6.81 -39.13
C LEU A 385 2.23 -6.93 -40.61
N MET A 386 3.10 -7.87 -40.96
CA MET A 386 3.47 -8.10 -42.37
C MET A 386 2.28 -8.60 -43.19
N LYS A 387 1.43 -9.45 -42.61
CA LYS A 387 0.17 -9.86 -43.25
C LYS A 387 -0.73 -8.65 -43.49
N ALA A 388 -0.90 -7.75 -42.52
CA ALA A 388 -1.78 -6.59 -42.66
C ALA A 388 -1.26 -5.49 -43.61
N ILE A 389 0.06 -5.39 -43.80
CA ILE A 389 0.66 -4.41 -44.72
C ILE A 389 0.61 -4.89 -46.18
N PHE A 390 0.64 -6.21 -46.40
CA PHE A 390 0.79 -6.81 -47.73
C PHE A 390 -0.36 -7.77 -48.12
N SER A 391 -1.41 -7.86 -47.31
CA SER A 391 -2.75 -8.37 -47.70
C SER A 391 -3.48 -7.34 -48.53
#